data_AF-A0A812QLG3-F1
#
_entry.id   AF-A0A812QLG3-F1
#
_cell.length_a   1.000
_cell.length_b   1.000
_cell.length_c   1.000
_cell.angle_alpha   90.00
_cell.angle_beta   90.00
_cell.angle_gamma   90.00
#
_symmetry.space_group_name_H-M   'P 1'
#
loop_
_entity.id
_entity.type
_entity.pdbx_description
1 polymer ?
#
loop_
_entity_poly.entity_id
_entity_poly.type
_entity_poly.pdbx_seq_one_letter_code
_entity_poly.pdbx_strand_id
1 'polypeptide(L)'
;MMISQTRDGHFGPDVLTSDASGEELPLDALATEERRLSVRELKARLEPSCGHPRFRQRLLLLRGWATSSLSGFLDDGEILHGEIELTLICQPFAETSEQQIAALVAAAARGFLDQAEELLSRPQDPNLLSVDNVNSEAKTPLGMAVRSGHVGVVRLLLEAHADPNQGFGEQEESGWLHETPLSAAVCRNDLATVRALLAARADTNQEFDMSGMEKTALGEACRSGLDDVVRELLAARANPRQCHYNWPHFDSPLMVAVRVGQLSIVRRLLEARATCHMDGLWRNSPVRVALSMGHFEIANMMGYVFDHVFTPNSSNP
;
A
#
# COMPACT_ATOMS: atom_id res chain seq x y z
N MET A 1 -9.93 49.93 29.60
CA MET A 1 -8.69 50.63 29.99
C MET A 1 -7.58 50.03 29.14
N MET A 2 -6.98 50.82 28.25
CA MET A 2 -5.96 50.38 27.28
C MET A 2 -4.71 49.81 27.96
N ILE A 3 -4.02 48.84 27.33
CA ILE A 3 -2.58 48.93 26.97
C ILE A 3 -2.32 48.09 25.70
N SER A 4 -1.62 48.70 24.75
CA SER A 4 -1.04 48.23 23.48
C SER A 4 0.33 47.56 23.64
N GLN A 5 0.74 46.65 22.74
CA GLN A 5 1.88 46.83 21.82
C GLN A 5 2.31 45.54 21.08
N THR A 6 2.78 45.80 19.85
CA THR A 6 3.36 44.96 18.78
C THR A 6 4.73 44.35 19.08
N ARG A 7 5.08 43.18 18.49
CA ARG A 7 6.05 42.97 17.36
C ARG A 7 6.75 41.60 17.36
N ASP A 8 6.83 41.02 16.16
CA ASP A 8 7.85 40.15 15.54
C ASP A 8 8.45 38.94 16.30
N GLY A 9 8.34 37.74 15.70
CA GLY A 9 9.31 36.66 15.95
C GLY A 9 8.89 35.23 15.55
N HIS A 10 9.41 34.76 14.42
CA HIS A 10 9.76 33.37 14.08
C HIS A 10 8.65 32.30 13.99
N PHE A 11 8.37 31.92 12.74
CA PHE A 11 7.84 30.60 12.38
C PHE A 11 8.86 29.51 12.73
N GLY A 12 8.44 28.55 13.57
CA GLY A 12 9.06 27.24 13.75
C GLY A 12 7.93 26.20 13.93
N PRO A 13 8.04 24.98 13.37
CA PRO A 13 6.96 24.00 13.43
C PRO A 13 7.10 23.17 14.72
N ASP A 14 6.45 23.62 15.80
CA ASP A 14 6.32 22.80 17.00
C ASP A 14 5.00 22.03 16.98
N VAL A 15 5.15 20.73 16.74
CA VAL A 15 4.42 19.60 17.33
C VAL A 15 3.22 19.98 18.20
N LEU A 16 2.01 19.75 17.67
CA LEU A 16 0.80 19.65 18.48
C LEU A 16 0.39 18.18 18.58
N THR A 17 1.01 17.49 19.54
CA THR A 17 0.33 16.43 20.28
C THR A 17 -0.48 17.11 21.39
N SER A 18 -1.77 17.29 21.19
CA SER A 18 -2.71 17.41 22.31
C SER A 18 -4.10 17.00 21.88
N ASP A 19 -4.62 16.01 22.61
CA ASP A 19 -5.98 15.53 22.59
C ASP A 19 -7.02 16.67 22.60
N ALA A 20 -8.10 16.43 21.85
CA ALA A 20 -9.35 17.20 21.87
C ALA A 20 -9.25 18.69 21.50
N SER A 21 -8.92 19.01 20.24
CA SER A 21 -9.25 20.32 19.68
C SER A 21 -10.51 20.22 18.80
N GLY A 22 -11.60 20.79 19.29
CA GLY A 22 -12.71 21.22 18.45
C GLY A 22 -12.26 22.41 17.60
N GLU A 23 -11.44 22.14 16.59
CA GLU A 23 -11.15 23.15 15.56
C GLU A 23 -12.39 23.29 14.68
N GLU A 24 -13.01 24.48 14.73
CA GLU A 24 -13.94 24.95 13.70
C GLU A 24 -13.13 25.12 12.41
N LEU A 25 -13.07 24.05 11.60
CA LEU A 25 -12.58 24.16 10.24
C LEU A 25 -13.53 25.10 9.48
N PRO A 26 -13.05 26.20 8.86
CA PRO A 26 -13.90 27.05 8.04
C PRO A 26 -14.38 26.24 6.84
N LEU A 27 -15.62 25.77 6.91
CA LEU A 27 -16.34 24.95 5.92
C LEU A 27 -16.64 25.72 4.62
N ASP A 28 -16.26 27.00 4.52
CA ASP A 28 -16.49 27.88 3.36
C ASP A 28 -15.88 27.35 2.05
N ALA A 29 -14.95 26.40 2.12
CA ALA A 29 -14.37 25.75 0.94
C ALA A 29 -15.20 24.55 0.40
N LEU A 30 -16.24 24.11 1.12
CA LEU A 30 -17.10 22.98 0.70
C LEU A 30 -18.45 23.43 0.13
N ALA A 31 -18.82 24.70 0.31
CA ALA A 31 -20.03 25.31 -0.24
C ALA A 31 -19.80 25.75 -1.69
N THR A 32 -19.76 24.80 -2.61
CA THR A 32 -19.96 25.08 -4.04
C THR A 32 -21.24 24.41 -4.51
N GLU A 33 -22.27 25.24 -4.58
CA GLU A 33 -23.49 25.15 -5.40
C GLU A 33 -24.10 23.74 -5.65
N GLU A 34 -25.30 23.53 -5.06
CA GLU A 34 -26.33 22.56 -5.49
C GLU A 34 -25.99 21.06 -5.55
N ARG A 35 -24.84 20.59 -5.05
CA ARG A 35 -24.55 19.15 -4.98
C ARG A 35 -25.01 18.53 -3.65
N ARG A 36 -25.99 17.63 -3.74
CA ARG A 36 -26.29 16.62 -2.71
C ARG A 36 -25.00 15.86 -2.40
N LEU A 37 -24.42 16.10 -1.23
CA LEU A 37 -23.22 15.42 -0.75
C LEU A 37 -23.64 14.35 0.24
N SER A 38 -23.14 13.13 0.07
CA SER A 38 -23.28 12.09 1.10
C SER A 38 -22.32 12.38 2.25
N VAL A 39 -22.70 11.97 3.46
CA VAL A 39 -21.82 12.05 4.64
C VAL A 39 -20.53 11.26 4.42
N ARG A 40 -20.59 10.13 3.71
CA ARG A 40 -19.41 9.37 3.31
C ARG A 40 -18.43 10.21 2.48
N GLU A 41 -18.91 10.90 1.46
CA GLU A 41 -18.08 11.76 0.61
C GLU A 41 -17.52 12.95 1.39
N LEU A 42 -18.32 13.53 2.27
CA LEU A 42 -17.87 14.63 3.13
C LEU A 42 -16.73 14.17 4.04
N LYS A 43 -16.88 13.03 4.73
CA LYS A 43 -15.82 12.48 5.59
C LYS A 43 -14.55 12.16 4.81
N ALA A 44 -14.69 11.63 3.59
CA ALA A 44 -13.56 11.39 2.70
C ALA A 44 -12.85 12.69 2.28
N ARG A 45 -13.57 13.80 2.10
CA ARG A 45 -12.96 15.12 1.81
C ARG A 45 -12.29 15.76 3.01
N LEU A 46 -12.74 15.44 4.22
CA LEU A 46 -12.16 15.93 5.47
C LEU A 46 -10.88 15.16 5.86
N GLU A 47 -10.70 13.93 5.37
CA GLU A 47 -9.56 13.07 5.71
C GLU A 47 -8.18 13.74 5.50
N PRO A 48 -7.90 14.42 4.37
CA PRO A 48 -6.63 15.11 4.19
C PRO A 48 -6.40 16.28 5.16
N SER A 49 -7.46 16.86 5.71
CA SER A 49 -7.39 17.99 6.64
C SER A 49 -7.25 17.54 8.10
N CYS A 50 -7.96 16.48 8.50
CA CYS A 50 -7.92 15.98 9.88
C CYS A 50 -6.95 14.81 10.09
N GLY A 51 -6.40 14.23 9.02
CA GLY A 51 -5.46 13.09 9.09
C GLY A 51 -6.09 11.80 9.61
N HIS A 52 -7.43 11.73 9.70
CA HIS A 52 -8.14 10.59 10.27
C HIS A 52 -9.09 9.94 9.25
N PRO A 53 -9.17 8.60 9.21
CA PRO A 53 -10.05 7.89 8.30
C PRO A 53 -11.51 8.14 8.65
N ARG A 54 -12.41 7.97 7.67
CA ARG A 54 -13.87 8.19 7.83
C ARG A 54 -14.44 7.51 9.07
N PHE A 55 -13.93 6.34 9.41
CA PHE A 55 -14.36 5.52 10.53
C PHE A 55 -14.10 6.14 11.90
N ARG A 56 -13.11 7.03 11.99
CA ARG A 56 -12.77 7.81 13.19
C ARG A 56 -13.44 9.18 13.21
N GLN A 57 -14.15 9.56 12.16
CA GLN A 57 -14.85 10.85 12.05
C GLN A 57 -16.32 10.73 12.48
N ARG A 58 -16.75 11.61 13.38
CA ARG A 58 -18.15 11.83 13.74
C ARG A 58 -18.55 13.24 13.39
N LEU A 59 -19.65 13.38 12.65
CA LEU A 59 -20.20 14.67 12.28
C LEU A 59 -21.48 14.87 13.08
N LEU A 60 -21.50 15.93 13.88
CA LEU A 60 -22.66 16.38 14.63
C LEU A 60 -23.33 17.52 13.86
N LEU A 61 -24.63 17.40 13.63
CA LEU A 61 -25.43 18.44 12.99
C LEU A 61 -25.87 19.48 14.02
N LEU A 62 -25.33 20.71 13.94
CA LEU A 62 -25.71 21.82 14.81
C LEU A 62 -26.89 22.61 14.25
N ARG A 63 -26.90 22.85 12.93
CA ARG A 63 -28.01 23.49 12.20
C ARG A 63 -28.14 22.92 10.79
N GLY A 64 -29.38 22.66 10.38
CA GLY A 64 -29.73 22.09 9.08
C GLY A 64 -30.73 20.96 9.20
N TRP A 65 -31.02 20.26 8.10
CA TRP A 65 -31.82 19.03 8.10
C TRP A 65 -31.07 17.91 7.38
N ALA A 66 -31.12 16.72 7.96
CA ALA A 66 -30.69 15.46 7.33
C ALA A 66 -31.89 14.53 7.20
N THR A 67 -31.82 13.58 6.28
CA THR A 67 -32.97 12.74 5.90
C THR A 67 -33.44 11.78 6.99
N SER A 68 -32.63 11.49 8.02
CA SER A 68 -32.90 10.38 8.96
C SER A 68 -32.35 10.49 10.38
N SER A 69 -31.50 11.47 10.72
CA SER A 69 -30.79 11.43 12.01
C SER A 69 -31.70 11.72 13.20
N LEU A 70 -31.90 10.69 14.04
CA LEU A 70 -32.59 10.76 15.34
C LEU A 70 -31.62 11.06 16.51
N SER A 71 -30.31 10.94 16.28
CA SER A 71 -29.27 11.00 17.34
C SER A 71 -28.39 12.25 17.29
N GLY A 72 -28.59 13.14 16.30
CA GLY A 72 -27.74 14.32 16.07
C GLY A 72 -26.39 14.00 15.43
N PHE A 73 -25.96 12.74 15.44
CA PHE A 73 -24.83 12.25 14.65
C PHE A 73 -25.28 11.76 13.28
N LEU A 74 -24.47 12.06 12.28
CA LEU A 74 -24.75 11.72 10.89
C LEU A 74 -24.10 10.39 10.50
N ASP A 75 -24.91 9.45 10.03
CA ASP A 75 -24.48 8.19 9.43
C ASP A 75 -23.99 8.41 7.99
N ASP A 76 -23.11 7.52 7.52
CA ASP A 76 -22.44 7.67 6.21
C ASP A 76 -23.39 7.69 5.00
N GLY A 77 -24.59 7.10 5.15
CA GLY A 77 -25.63 7.07 4.12
C GLY A 77 -26.50 8.31 4.06
N GLU A 78 -26.38 9.25 5.01
CA GLU A 78 -27.23 10.44 5.00
C GLU A 78 -26.82 11.44 3.92
N ILE A 79 -27.83 12.08 3.33
CA ILE A 79 -27.65 13.09 2.31
C ILE A 79 -27.86 14.46 2.94
N LEU A 80 -26.87 15.32 2.74
CA LEU A 80 -26.85 16.67 3.26
C LEU A 80 -27.45 17.66 2.25
N HIS A 81 -28.31 18.55 2.76
CA HIS A 81 -29.03 19.55 1.96
C HIS A 81 -28.92 20.98 2.55
N GLY A 82 -28.56 21.95 1.71
CA GLY A 82 -28.55 23.37 2.05
C GLY A 82 -27.29 23.85 2.76
N GLU A 83 -27.38 25.00 3.43
CA GLU A 83 -26.35 25.47 4.37
C GLU A 83 -26.44 24.66 5.66
N ILE A 84 -25.31 24.09 6.07
CA ILE A 84 -25.24 23.16 7.19
C ILE A 84 -24.08 23.54 8.08
N GLU A 85 -24.36 23.62 9.36
CA GLU A 85 -23.36 23.84 10.39
C GLU A 85 -23.06 22.49 11.06
N LEU A 86 -21.82 22.03 10.93
CA LEU A 86 -21.36 20.73 11.42
C LEU A 86 -20.19 20.90 12.39
N THR A 87 -20.15 20.05 13.41
CA THR A 87 -18.93 19.83 14.20
C THR A 87 -18.32 18.50 13.85
N LEU A 88 -17.04 18.51 13.46
CA LEU A 88 -16.24 17.31 13.30
C LEU A 88 -15.62 16.90 14.64
N ILE A 89 -15.83 15.64 15.02
CA ILE A 89 -15.22 15.02 16.19
C ILE A 89 -14.40 13.81 15.72
N CYS A 90 -13.10 13.86 15.93
CA CYS A 90 -12.19 12.74 15.66
C CYS A 90 -12.04 11.87 16.90
N GLN A 91 -12.42 10.59 16.81
CA GLN A 91 -12.36 9.66 17.94
C GLN A 91 -11.01 8.93 17.98
N PRO A 92 -10.46 8.62 19.17
CA PRO A 92 -9.39 7.63 19.30
C PRO A 92 -9.88 6.24 18.91
N PHE A 93 -8.96 5.30 18.72
CA PHE A 93 -9.34 3.91 18.58
C PHE A 93 -9.97 3.40 19.89
N ALA A 94 -11.06 2.64 19.78
CA ALA A 94 -11.71 2.00 20.90
C ALA A 94 -10.90 0.79 21.37
N GLU A 95 -11.00 0.47 22.67
CA GLU A 95 -10.49 -0.80 23.18
C GLU A 95 -11.21 -1.97 22.50
N THR A 96 -10.44 -2.88 21.92
CA THR A 96 -10.97 -4.04 21.19
C THR A 96 -10.47 -5.34 21.80
N SER A 97 -11.42 -6.23 22.08
CA SER A 97 -11.16 -7.59 22.52
C SER A 97 -10.55 -8.47 21.43
N GLU A 98 -9.89 -9.56 21.82
CA GLU A 98 -9.37 -10.57 20.88
C GLU A 98 -10.44 -11.12 19.93
N GLN A 99 -11.68 -11.25 20.41
CA GLN A 99 -12.82 -11.70 19.59
C GLN A 99 -13.15 -10.69 18.47
N GLN A 100 -13.06 -9.38 18.75
CA GLN A 100 -13.31 -8.34 17.75
C GLN A 100 -12.17 -8.26 16.73
N ILE A 101 -10.93 -8.44 17.17
CA ILE A 101 -9.77 -8.52 16.28
C ILE A 101 -9.93 -9.73 15.36
N ALA A 102 -10.21 -10.91 15.92
CA ALA A 102 -10.44 -12.14 15.17
C ALA A 102 -11.66 -12.04 14.23
N ALA A 103 -12.73 -11.34 14.64
CA ALA A 103 -13.90 -11.11 13.81
C ALA A 103 -13.58 -10.26 12.56
N LEU A 104 -12.78 -9.20 12.71
CA LEU A 104 -12.37 -8.38 11.58
C LEU A 104 -11.45 -9.16 10.62
N VAL A 105 -10.49 -9.91 11.16
CA VAL A 105 -9.64 -10.81 10.38
C VAL A 105 -10.48 -11.88 9.64
N ALA A 106 -11.48 -12.46 10.31
CA ALA A 106 -12.37 -13.46 9.74
C ALA A 106 -13.28 -12.90 8.64
N ALA A 107 -13.80 -11.68 8.82
CA ALA A 107 -14.58 -10.97 7.81
C ALA A 107 -13.72 -10.64 6.59
N ALA A 108 -12.49 -10.20 6.81
CA ALA A 108 -11.52 -9.93 5.76
C ALA A 108 -11.14 -11.18 4.96
N ALA A 109 -10.84 -12.29 5.65
CA ALA A 109 -10.51 -13.56 5.01
C ALA A 109 -11.66 -14.15 4.18
N ARG A 110 -12.92 -13.87 4.54
CA ARG A 110 -14.14 -14.38 3.87
C ARG A 110 -14.73 -13.39 2.86
N GLY A 111 -14.22 -12.17 2.80
CA GLY A 111 -14.73 -11.14 1.89
C GLY A 111 -16.06 -10.53 2.32
N PHE A 112 -16.40 -10.59 3.61
CA PHE A 112 -17.64 -10.03 4.15
C PHE A 112 -17.51 -8.51 4.32
N LEU A 113 -17.70 -7.79 3.22
CA LEU A 113 -17.55 -6.33 3.15
C LEU A 113 -18.40 -5.59 4.17
N ASP A 114 -19.70 -5.89 4.24
CA ASP A 114 -20.63 -5.21 5.13
C ASP A 114 -20.29 -5.44 6.60
N GLN A 115 -19.85 -6.66 6.94
CA GLN A 115 -19.41 -6.99 8.31
C GLN A 115 -18.11 -6.28 8.66
N ALA A 116 -17.15 -6.21 7.73
CA ALA A 116 -15.92 -5.44 7.94
C ALA A 116 -16.23 -3.94 8.13
N GLU A 117 -17.19 -3.39 7.37
CA GLU A 117 -17.62 -2.00 7.48
C GLU A 117 -18.31 -1.71 8.83
N GLU A 118 -19.17 -2.61 9.31
CA GLU A 118 -19.78 -2.49 10.65
C GLU A 118 -18.73 -2.56 11.77
N LEU A 119 -17.76 -3.48 11.65
CA LEU A 119 -16.70 -3.61 12.65
C LEU A 119 -15.80 -2.38 12.70
N LEU A 120 -15.45 -1.81 11.54
CA LEU A 120 -14.67 -0.57 11.44
C LEU A 120 -15.47 0.67 11.83
N SER A 121 -16.81 0.66 11.69
CA SER A 121 -17.63 1.81 12.10
C SER A 121 -17.56 2.05 13.61
N ARG A 122 -17.30 1.02 14.41
CA ARG A 122 -16.79 1.15 15.78
C ARG A 122 -15.30 1.43 15.60
N PRO A 123 -14.75 2.59 16.03
CA PRO A 123 -13.40 3.05 15.64
C PRO A 123 -12.31 2.07 16.12
N GLN A 124 -12.20 0.92 15.47
CA GLN A 124 -11.33 -0.19 15.77
C GLN A 124 -10.08 -0.01 14.93
N ASP A 125 -8.92 -0.25 15.54
CA ASP A 125 -7.66 -0.20 14.82
C ASP A 125 -7.58 -1.36 13.81
N PRO A 126 -7.49 -1.09 12.50
CA PRO A 126 -7.44 -2.12 11.47
C PRO A 126 -6.10 -2.89 11.45
N ASN A 127 -5.09 -2.46 12.22
CA ASN A 127 -3.74 -3.02 12.24
C ASN A 127 -3.51 -4.02 13.37
N LEU A 128 -4.53 -4.29 14.18
CA LEU A 128 -4.40 -5.23 15.28
C LEU A 128 -4.19 -6.65 14.75
N LEU A 129 -3.13 -7.28 15.27
CA LEU A 129 -2.73 -8.63 14.89
C LEU A 129 -3.61 -9.66 15.62
N SER A 130 -4.17 -10.59 14.85
CA SER A 130 -4.72 -11.83 15.40
C SER A 130 -3.61 -12.87 15.39
N VAL A 131 -3.18 -13.29 16.58
CA VAL A 131 -2.14 -14.33 16.74
C VAL A 131 -2.82 -15.63 17.16
N ASP A 132 -2.66 -16.66 16.35
CA ASP A 132 -3.06 -18.02 16.69
C ASP A 132 -1.83 -18.79 17.22
N ASN A 133 -1.77 -18.95 18.55
CA ASN A 133 -0.66 -19.66 19.21
C ASN A 133 -0.62 -21.15 18.86
N VAL A 134 -1.70 -21.74 18.35
CA VAL A 134 -1.73 -23.17 17.98
C VAL A 134 -0.98 -23.38 16.67
N ASN A 135 -1.23 -22.51 15.69
CA ASN A 135 -0.64 -22.60 14.35
C ASN A 135 0.59 -21.70 14.18
N SER A 136 0.97 -20.94 15.22
CA SER A 136 2.03 -19.92 15.15
C SER A 136 1.81 -19.00 13.95
N GLU A 137 0.59 -18.50 13.81
CA GLU A 137 0.17 -17.69 12.68
C GLU A 137 -0.14 -16.26 13.16
N ALA A 138 0.44 -15.27 12.47
CA ALA A 138 0.19 -13.85 12.71
C ALA A 138 -0.61 -13.29 11.52
N LYS A 139 -1.88 -12.93 11.77
CA LYS A 139 -2.80 -12.42 10.75
C LYS A 139 -3.05 -10.93 10.94
N THR A 140 -2.97 -10.19 9.84
CA THR A 140 -3.58 -8.86 9.73
C THR A 140 -4.87 -8.94 8.93
N PRO A 141 -5.89 -8.11 9.21
CA PRO A 141 -7.08 -8.03 8.37
C PRO A 141 -6.74 -7.76 6.91
N LEU A 142 -5.82 -6.81 6.63
CA LEU A 142 -5.41 -6.48 5.27
C LEU A 142 -4.71 -7.65 4.59
N GLY A 143 -3.77 -8.31 5.27
CA GLY A 143 -3.07 -9.48 4.76
C GLY A 143 -4.01 -10.61 4.36
N MET A 144 -5.00 -10.92 5.21
CA MET A 144 -5.99 -11.96 4.91
C MET A 144 -6.93 -11.58 3.77
N ALA A 145 -7.39 -10.33 3.68
CA ALA A 145 -8.18 -9.86 2.55
C ALA A 145 -7.41 -10.00 1.23
N VAL A 146 -6.11 -9.66 1.23
CA VAL A 146 -5.25 -9.79 0.05
C VAL A 146 -5.01 -11.26 -0.29
N ARG A 147 -4.62 -12.09 0.69
CA ARG A 147 -4.35 -13.53 0.49
C ARG A 147 -5.56 -14.27 -0.07
N SER A 148 -6.77 -13.85 0.32
CA SER A 148 -8.04 -14.37 -0.21
C SER A 148 -8.51 -13.70 -1.52
N GLY A 149 -7.94 -12.56 -1.92
CA GLY A 149 -8.28 -11.84 -3.15
C GLY A 149 -9.55 -10.99 -3.09
N HIS A 150 -9.91 -10.50 -1.91
CA HIS A 150 -11.13 -9.71 -1.71
C HIS A 150 -10.87 -8.20 -1.85
N VAL A 151 -10.69 -7.74 -3.09
CA VAL A 151 -10.36 -6.34 -3.45
C VAL A 151 -11.28 -5.31 -2.78
N GLY A 152 -12.57 -5.60 -2.65
CA GLY A 152 -13.53 -4.71 -1.98
C GLY A 152 -13.17 -4.48 -0.52
N VAL A 153 -12.81 -5.54 0.21
CA VAL A 153 -12.39 -5.45 1.61
C VAL A 153 -11.00 -4.83 1.73
N VAL A 154 -10.09 -5.11 0.80
CA VAL A 154 -8.78 -4.43 0.73
C VAL A 154 -8.97 -2.92 0.67
N ARG A 155 -9.81 -2.42 -0.24
CA ARG A 155 -10.07 -0.98 -0.38
C ARG A 155 -10.69 -0.40 0.89
N LEU A 156 -11.64 -1.09 1.50
CA LEU A 156 -12.26 -0.68 2.75
C LEU A 156 -11.24 -0.56 3.91
N LEU A 157 -10.34 -1.54 4.03
CA LEU A 157 -9.30 -1.53 5.06
C LEU A 157 -8.27 -0.42 4.81
N LEU A 158 -7.88 -0.17 3.56
CA LEU A 158 -7.01 0.96 3.21
C LEU A 158 -7.70 2.32 3.45
N GLU A 159 -9.00 2.44 3.16
CA GLU A 159 -9.84 3.60 3.55
C GLU A 159 -9.87 3.78 5.08
N ALA A 160 -9.69 2.71 5.86
CA ALA A 160 -9.57 2.74 7.31
C ALA A 160 -8.16 3.01 7.83
N HIS A 161 -7.19 3.30 6.94
CA HIS A 161 -5.77 3.45 7.27
C HIS A 161 -5.11 2.17 7.82
N ALA A 162 -5.49 1.01 7.29
CA ALA A 162 -4.68 -0.19 7.44
C ALA A 162 -3.28 0.03 6.83
N ASP A 163 -2.23 -0.37 7.54
CA ASP A 163 -0.84 -0.25 7.12
C ASP A 163 -0.56 -1.24 5.98
N PRO A 164 -0.28 -0.73 4.76
CA PRO A 164 -0.03 -1.58 3.59
C PRO A 164 1.29 -2.35 3.67
N ASN A 165 2.14 -2.09 4.67
CA ASN A 165 3.45 -2.69 4.88
C ASN A 165 3.48 -3.64 6.07
N GLN A 166 2.39 -3.73 6.83
CA GLN A 166 2.32 -4.63 7.98
C GLN A 166 2.29 -6.08 7.49
N GLY A 167 3.42 -6.75 7.68
CA GLY A 167 3.56 -8.14 7.28
C GLY A 167 2.74 -9.09 8.13
N PHE A 168 2.49 -10.27 7.58
CA PHE A 168 1.73 -11.36 8.18
C PHE A 168 2.37 -12.68 7.75
N GLY A 169 1.98 -13.79 8.38
CA GLY A 169 2.56 -15.08 8.02
C GLY A 169 2.41 -16.15 9.07
N GLU A 170 3.10 -17.26 8.87
CA GLU A 170 2.95 -18.47 9.65
C GLU A 170 4.29 -19.22 9.78
N GLN A 171 4.40 -20.04 10.81
CA GLN A 171 5.56 -20.91 10.96
C GLN A 171 5.44 -22.12 10.03
N GLU A 172 6.39 -22.27 9.10
CA GLU A 172 6.54 -23.46 8.25
C GLU A 172 7.74 -24.32 8.69
N GLU A 173 7.83 -25.55 8.18
CA GLU A 173 8.97 -26.45 8.43
C GLU A 173 10.31 -25.86 7.96
N SER A 174 10.29 -25.10 6.86
CA SER A 174 11.46 -24.45 6.27
C SER A 174 11.87 -23.15 6.97
N GLY A 175 11.05 -22.64 7.90
CA GLY A 175 11.28 -21.36 8.56
C GLY A 175 9.99 -20.57 8.76
N TRP A 176 10.12 -19.33 9.22
CA TRP A 176 8.98 -18.42 9.34
C TRP A 176 8.63 -17.85 7.97
N LEU A 177 7.43 -18.11 7.47
CA LEU A 177 6.90 -17.46 6.28
C LEU A 177 6.53 -16.02 6.64
N HIS A 178 7.09 -15.04 5.94
CA HIS A 178 6.75 -13.64 6.11
C HIS A 178 6.29 -13.07 4.77
N GLU A 179 5.03 -12.67 4.69
CA GLU A 179 4.44 -12.01 3.53
C GLU A 179 4.15 -10.54 3.84
N THR A 180 4.24 -9.70 2.82
CA THR A 180 3.70 -8.35 2.83
C THR A 180 2.38 -8.33 2.06
N PRO A 181 1.46 -7.40 2.33
CA PRO A 181 0.26 -7.25 1.51
C PRO A 181 0.59 -7.12 0.02
N LEU A 182 1.66 -6.39 -0.33
CA LEU A 182 2.08 -6.26 -1.73
C LEU A 182 2.60 -7.57 -2.32
N SER A 183 3.41 -8.35 -1.59
CA SER A 183 3.93 -9.64 -2.09
C SER A 183 2.80 -10.64 -2.34
N ALA A 184 1.84 -10.72 -1.42
CA ALA A 184 0.69 -11.61 -1.57
C ALA A 184 -0.18 -11.23 -2.77
N ALA A 185 -0.39 -9.92 -3.02
CA ALA A 185 -1.11 -9.44 -4.20
C ALA A 185 -0.40 -9.80 -5.51
N VAL A 186 0.94 -9.70 -5.54
CA VAL A 186 1.76 -10.08 -6.69
C VAL A 186 1.71 -11.59 -6.94
N CYS A 187 1.86 -12.42 -5.90
CA CYS A 187 1.80 -13.89 -6.02
C CYS A 187 0.45 -14.37 -6.57
N ARG A 188 -0.62 -13.62 -6.30
CA ARG A 188 -1.97 -13.88 -6.82
C ARG A 188 -2.22 -13.32 -8.22
N ASN A 189 -1.29 -12.54 -8.78
CA ASN A 189 -1.49 -11.78 -10.01
C ASN A 189 -2.75 -10.87 -9.95
N ASP A 190 -3.03 -10.28 -8.79
CA ASP A 190 -4.18 -9.40 -8.61
C ASP A 190 -3.77 -7.94 -8.82
N LEU A 191 -3.81 -7.52 -10.10
CA LEU A 191 -3.44 -6.15 -10.51
C LEU A 191 -4.29 -5.07 -9.83
N ALA A 192 -5.57 -5.36 -9.53
CA ALA A 192 -6.45 -4.39 -8.88
C ALA A 192 -6.03 -4.14 -7.43
N THR A 193 -5.67 -5.19 -6.71
CA THR A 193 -5.12 -5.12 -5.35
C THR A 193 -3.73 -4.48 -5.35
N VAL A 194 -2.85 -4.83 -6.29
CA VAL A 194 -1.53 -4.18 -6.44
C VAL A 194 -1.69 -2.66 -6.58
N ARG A 195 -2.56 -2.20 -7.48
CA ARG A 195 -2.81 -0.76 -7.67
C ARG A 195 -3.36 -0.09 -6.42
N ALA A 196 -4.26 -0.75 -5.69
CA ALA A 196 -4.82 -0.21 -4.45
C ALA A 196 -3.74 -0.04 -3.37
N LEU A 197 -2.87 -1.05 -3.19
CA LEU A 197 -1.77 -1.02 -2.23
C LEU A 197 -0.72 0.05 -2.61
N LEU A 198 -0.36 0.17 -3.89
CA LEU A 198 0.57 1.20 -4.36
C LEU A 198 -0.01 2.62 -4.17
N ALA A 199 -1.31 2.81 -4.41
CA ALA A 199 -2.00 4.08 -4.13
C ALA A 199 -1.97 4.43 -2.63
N ALA A 200 -2.02 3.41 -1.76
CA ALA A 200 -1.86 3.56 -0.32
C ALA A 200 -0.39 3.66 0.14
N ARG A 201 0.58 3.78 -0.78
CA ARG A 201 2.02 3.91 -0.51
C ARG A 201 2.65 2.66 0.12
N ALA A 202 2.24 1.47 -0.31
CA ALA A 202 2.98 0.24 -0.03
C ALA A 202 4.46 0.36 -0.48
N ASP A 203 5.38 -0.11 0.35
CA ASP A 203 6.80 -0.17 0.05
C ASP A 203 7.08 -1.29 -0.95
N THR A 204 7.41 -0.86 -2.17
CA THR A 204 7.74 -1.76 -3.28
C THR A 204 9.02 -2.58 -3.08
N ASN A 205 9.86 -2.18 -2.12
CA ASN A 205 11.18 -2.77 -1.87
C ASN A 205 11.21 -3.59 -0.58
N GLN A 206 10.10 -3.64 0.15
CA GLN A 206 9.99 -4.47 1.34
C GLN A 206 10.19 -5.94 0.95
N GLU A 207 11.11 -6.57 1.68
CA GLU A 207 11.46 -7.95 1.46
C GLU A 207 10.46 -8.86 2.16
N PHE A 208 10.22 -10.00 1.54
CA PHE A 208 9.36 -11.03 2.08
C PHE A 208 10.07 -12.38 1.95
N ASP A 209 9.78 -13.30 2.86
CA ASP A 209 10.33 -14.65 2.83
C ASP A 209 9.23 -15.61 2.38
N MET A 210 9.52 -16.33 1.30
CA MET A 210 8.74 -17.49 0.92
C MET A 210 9.68 -18.68 0.79
N SER A 211 9.45 -19.73 1.60
CA SER A 211 10.22 -20.98 1.63
C SER A 211 11.70 -20.84 2.03
N GLY A 212 12.02 -19.92 2.93
CA GLY A 212 13.38 -19.66 3.42
C GLY A 212 14.24 -18.89 2.42
N MET A 213 13.60 -18.15 1.51
CA MET A 213 14.26 -17.36 0.47
C MET A 213 13.69 -15.95 0.45
N GLU A 214 14.57 -14.98 0.66
CA GLU A 214 14.25 -13.57 0.55
C GLU A 214 13.94 -13.20 -0.90
N LYS A 215 12.86 -12.43 -1.06
CA LYS A 215 12.34 -11.97 -2.35
C LYS A 215 11.84 -10.54 -2.24
N THR A 216 11.74 -9.88 -3.39
CA THR A 216 11.03 -8.61 -3.58
C THR A 216 9.81 -8.81 -4.48
N ALA A 217 8.81 -7.95 -4.32
CA ALA A 217 7.62 -7.95 -5.17
C ALA A 217 7.98 -7.87 -6.67
N LEU A 218 8.97 -7.04 -7.03
CA LEU A 218 9.45 -6.94 -8.41
C LEU A 218 10.15 -8.22 -8.88
N GLY A 219 10.99 -8.84 -8.05
CA GLY A 219 11.65 -10.11 -8.37
C GLY A 219 10.66 -11.24 -8.63
N GLU A 220 9.63 -11.36 -7.79
CA GLU A 220 8.57 -12.36 -7.97
C GLU A 220 7.70 -12.08 -9.20
N ALA A 221 7.33 -10.82 -9.45
CA ALA A 221 6.61 -10.44 -10.68
C ALA A 221 7.41 -10.78 -11.95
N CYS A 222 8.74 -10.59 -11.92
CA CYS A 222 9.63 -10.96 -13.02
C CYS A 222 9.72 -12.49 -13.21
N ARG A 223 9.78 -13.26 -12.11
CA ARG A 223 9.81 -14.73 -12.14
C ARG A 223 8.53 -15.29 -12.74
N SER A 224 7.40 -14.73 -12.32
CA SER A 224 6.06 -15.17 -12.70
C SER A 224 5.61 -14.63 -14.07
N GLY A 225 6.39 -13.76 -14.72
CA GLY A 225 6.05 -13.23 -16.04
C GLY A 225 4.94 -12.18 -16.04
N LEU A 226 4.71 -11.50 -14.92
CA LEU A 226 3.59 -10.59 -14.72
C LEU A 226 3.91 -9.19 -15.25
N ASP A 227 3.88 -9.05 -16.57
CA ASP A 227 4.32 -7.84 -17.28
C ASP A 227 3.58 -6.55 -16.84
N ASP A 228 2.26 -6.62 -16.65
CA ASP A 228 1.46 -5.50 -16.15
C ASP A 228 1.82 -5.12 -14.71
N VAL A 229 2.07 -6.11 -13.84
CA VAL A 229 2.48 -5.88 -12.46
C VAL A 229 3.87 -5.26 -12.41
N VAL A 230 4.82 -5.76 -13.21
CA VAL A 230 6.16 -5.17 -13.36
C VAL A 230 6.06 -3.70 -13.78
N ARG A 231 5.18 -3.37 -14.74
CA ARG A 231 4.96 -1.99 -15.19
C ARG A 231 4.46 -1.10 -14.05
N GLU A 232 3.47 -1.55 -13.26
CA GLU A 232 2.96 -0.77 -12.12
C GLU A 232 4.02 -0.62 -11.00
N LEU A 233 4.76 -1.68 -10.68
CA LEU A 233 5.82 -1.65 -9.67
C LEU A 233 6.95 -0.69 -10.05
N LEU A 234 7.42 -0.71 -11.32
CA LEU A 234 8.43 0.22 -11.80
C LEU A 234 7.91 1.67 -11.83
N ALA A 235 6.64 1.88 -12.20
CA ALA A 235 6.01 3.20 -12.12
C ALA A 235 5.93 3.73 -10.68
N ALA A 236 5.75 2.82 -9.71
CA ALA A 236 5.81 3.11 -8.27
C ALA A 236 7.24 3.17 -7.69
N ARG A 237 8.27 3.23 -8.54
CA ARG A 237 9.69 3.34 -8.15
C ARG A 237 10.27 2.15 -7.39
N ALA A 238 9.78 0.93 -7.67
CA ALA A 238 10.45 -0.29 -7.26
C ALA A 238 11.90 -0.29 -7.74
N ASN A 239 12.84 -0.67 -6.89
CA ASN A 239 14.26 -0.68 -7.20
C ASN A 239 14.61 -1.86 -8.12
N PRO A 240 14.92 -1.62 -9.41
CA PRO A 240 15.18 -2.71 -10.35
C PRO A 240 16.57 -3.37 -10.14
N ARG A 241 17.37 -2.85 -9.20
CA ARG A 241 18.71 -3.32 -8.87
C ARG A 241 18.76 -4.04 -7.52
N GLN A 242 17.68 -4.02 -6.74
CA GLN A 242 17.62 -4.79 -5.50
C GLN A 242 17.71 -6.26 -5.83
N CYS A 243 18.57 -6.96 -5.12
CA CYS A 243 19.01 -8.29 -5.46
C CYS A 243 19.12 -9.11 -4.19
N HIS A 244 18.74 -10.36 -4.27
CA HIS A 244 18.81 -11.28 -3.15
C HIS A 244 19.80 -12.39 -3.44
N TYR A 245 20.51 -12.79 -2.39
CA TYR A 245 21.44 -13.89 -2.45
C TYR A 245 20.70 -15.19 -2.12
N ASN A 246 20.18 -15.86 -3.15
CA ASN A 246 19.58 -17.19 -3.02
C ASN A 246 20.56 -18.21 -3.57
N TRP A 247 21.53 -18.63 -2.74
CA TRP A 247 22.56 -19.60 -3.12
C TRP A 247 21.97 -20.79 -3.91
N PRO A 248 22.53 -21.16 -5.07
CA PRO A 248 23.79 -20.70 -5.66
C PRO A 248 23.66 -19.52 -6.64
N HIS A 249 22.53 -18.81 -6.62
CA HIS A 249 22.19 -17.77 -7.58
C HIS A 249 22.03 -16.39 -6.95
N PHE A 250 22.48 -15.39 -7.70
CA PHE A 250 22.16 -14.01 -7.41
C PHE A 250 20.97 -13.62 -8.28
N ASP A 251 19.82 -13.37 -7.65
CA ASP A 251 18.57 -13.11 -8.36
C ASP A 251 18.30 -11.60 -8.33
N SER A 252 18.94 -10.86 -9.23
CA SER A 252 18.43 -9.53 -9.61
C SER A 252 17.18 -9.68 -10.48
N PRO A 253 16.21 -8.74 -10.43
CA PRO A 253 15.01 -8.78 -11.26
C PRO A 253 15.32 -9.02 -12.75
N LEU A 254 16.39 -8.40 -13.24
CA LEU A 254 16.87 -8.57 -14.61
C LEU A 254 17.35 -10.00 -14.88
N MET A 255 18.17 -10.57 -13.99
CA MET A 255 18.67 -11.94 -14.15
C MET A 255 17.56 -12.98 -14.07
N VAL A 256 16.56 -12.76 -13.21
CA VAL A 256 15.36 -13.59 -13.12
C VAL A 256 14.59 -13.56 -14.43
N ALA A 257 14.27 -12.36 -14.95
CA ALA A 257 13.54 -12.21 -16.21
C ALA A 257 14.28 -12.83 -17.41
N VAL A 258 15.61 -12.68 -17.47
CA VAL A 258 16.46 -13.28 -18.51
C VAL A 258 16.44 -14.80 -18.43
N ARG A 259 16.53 -15.38 -17.23
CA ARG A 259 16.55 -16.84 -17.03
C ARG A 259 15.23 -17.47 -17.45
N VAL A 260 14.12 -16.84 -17.08
CA VAL A 260 12.76 -17.30 -17.42
C VAL A 260 12.46 -17.10 -18.91
N GLY A 261 13.08 -16.12 -19.57
CA GLY A 261 12.86 -15.85 -21.00
C GLY A 261 11.83 -14.77 -21.29
N GLN A 262 11.59 -13.86 -20.34
CA GLN A 262 10.54 -12.85 -20.44
C GLN A 262 11.02 -11.60 -21.19
N LEU A 263 11.05 -11.65 -22.53
CA LEU A 263 11.58 -10.56 -23.38
C LEU A 263 10.98 -9.18 -23.05
N SER A 264 9.66 -9.08 -22.89
CA SER A 264 8.95 -7.83 -22.58
C SER A 264 9.39 -7.24 -21.24
N ILE A 265 9.52 -8.09 -20.22
CA ILE A 265 9.97 -7.69 -18.88
C ILE A 265 11.44 -7.28 -18.90
N VAL A 266 12.30 -8.03 -19.62
CA VAL A 266 13.71 -7.65 -19.78
C VAL A 266 13.83 -6.27 -20.43
N ARG A 267 13.05 -5.99 -21.48
CA ARG A 267 13.03 -4.67 -22.12
C ARG A 267 12.66 -3.57 -21.12
N ARG A 268 11.58 -3.74 -20.35
CA ARG A 268 11.14 -2.76 -19.34
C ARG A 268 12.19 -2.52 -18.26
N LEU A 269 12.82 -3.59 -17.78
CA LEU A 269 13.89 -3.47 -16.77
C LEU A 269 15.09 -2.71 -17.33
N LEU A 270 15.49 -2.96 -18.58
CA LEU A 270 16.56 -2.20 -19.23
C LEU A 270 16.19 -0.71 -19.43
N GLU A 271 14.94 -0.42 -19.81
CA GLU A 271 14.40 0.94 -19.89
C GLU A 271 14.43 1.65 -18.52
N ALA A 272 14.17 0.90 -17.43
CA ALA A 272 14.30 1.36 -16.06
C ALA A 272 15.75 1.39 -15.53
N ARG A 273 16.76 1.23 -16.41
CA ARG A 273 18.20 1.21 -16.09
C ARG A 273 18.59 0.13 -15.07
N ALA A 274 17.90 -1.01 -15.08
CA ALA A 274 18.31 -2.19 -14.33
C ALA A 274 19.72 -2.63 -14.77
N THR A 275 20.58 -2.94 -13.81
CA THR A 275 21.93 -3.45 -14.09
C THR A 275 22.12 -4.80 -13.43
N CYS A 276 22.88 -5.67 -14.08
CA CYS A 276 23.28 -6.97 -13.55
C CYS A 276 24.68 -6.98 -12.89
N HIS A 277 25.38 -5.85 -12.89
CA HIS A 277 26.78 -5.79 -12.45
C HIS A 277 26.88 -5.92 -10.93
N MET A 278 27.34 -7.06 -10.46
CA MET A 278 28.01 -7.18 -9.17
C MET A 278 29.47 -7.55 -9.43
N ASP A 279 30.37 -6.79 -8.80
CA ASP A 279 31.80 -7.05 -8.79
C ASP A 279 32.08 -8.38 -8.08
N GLY A 280 32.77 -9.30 -8.77
CA GLY A 280 33.35 -10.48 -8.13
C GLY A 280 32.78 -11.84 -8.55
N LEU A 281 33.63 -12.59 -9.25
CA LEU A 281 33.75 -14.05 -9.27
C LEU A 281 32.65 -14.92 -9.90
N TRP A 282 31.51 -14.39 -10.34
CA TRP A 282 30.62 -15.12 -11.24
C TRP A 282 30.43 -14.42 -12.58
N ARG A 283 31.01 -15.07 -13.59
CA ARG A 283 31.01 -14.83 -15.04
C ARG A 283 29.61 -14.94 -15.67
N ASN A 284 28.55 -14.54 -14.98
CA ASN A 284 27.17 -14.61 -15.44
C ASN A 284 26.79 -13.30 -16.15
N SER A 285 27.41 -13.07 -17.32
CA SER A 285 26.86 -12.13 -18.29
C SER A 285 25.39 -12.52 -18.56
N PRO A 286 24.42 -11.60 -18.46
CA PRO A 286 23.03 -11.89 -18.82
C PRO A 286 22.90 -12.50 -20.22
N VAL A 287 23.75 -12.08 -21.15
CA VAL A 287 23.85 -12.64 -22.50
C VAL A 287 24.23 -14.13 -22.47
N ARG A 288 25.23 -14.52 -21.65
CA ARG A 288 25.61 -15.94 -21.49
C ARG A 288 24.47 -16.77 -20.90
N VAL A 289 23.76 -16.23 -19.92
CA VAL A 289 22.62 -16.93 -19.30
C VAL A 289 21.49 -17.09 -20.32
N ALA A 290 21.13 -16.02 -21.03
CA ALA A 290 20.16 -16.06 -22.12
C ALA A 290 20.52 -17.13 -23.15
N LEU A 291 21.77 -17.18 -23.62
CA LEU A 291 22.24 -18.18 -24.57
C LEU A 291 22.19 -19.61 -23.99
N SER A 292 22.59 -19.81 -22.73
CA SER A 292 22.55 -21.13 -22.08
C SER A 292 21.12 -21.66 -21.90
N MET A 293 20.16 -20.75 -21.76
CA MET A 293 18.73 -21.07 -21.61
C MET A 293 17.99 -21.10 -22.97
N GLY A 294 18.67 -20.81 -24.08
CA GLY A 294 18.09 -20.79 -25.43
C GLY A 294 17.32 -19.51 -25.80
N HIS A 295 17.40 -18.46 -25.00
CA HIS A 295 16.70 -17.19 -25.19
C HIS A 295 17.47 -16.25 -26.14
N PHE A 296 17.59 -16.64 -27.41
CA PHE A 296 18.41 -15.95 -28.40
C PHE A 296 18.00 -14.48 -28.64
N GLU A 297 16.70 -14.18 -28.63
CA GLU A 297 16.21 -12.80 -28.80
C GLU A 297 16.64 -11.88 -27.66
N ILE A 298 16.60 -12.39 -26.42
CA ILE A 298 17.08 -11.68 -25.23
C ILE A 298 18.59 -11.48 -25.31
N ALA A 299 19.33 -12.51 -25.71
CA ALA A 299 20.79 -12.41 -25.88
C ALA A 299 21.18 -11.35 -26.92
N ASN A 300 20.46 -11.31 -28.06
CA ASN A 300 20.69 -10.33 -29.12
C ASN A 300 20.34 -8.90 -28.66
N MET A 301 19.18 -8.73 -28.01
CA MET A 301 18.76 -7.44 -27.45
C MET A 301 19.77 -6.91 -26.44
N MET A 302 20.22 -7.77 -25.52
CA MET A 302 21.20 -7.37 -24.51
C MET A 302 22.57 -7.09 -25.13
N GLY A 303 23.04 -7.89 -26.09
CA GLY A 303 24.29 -7.61 -26.82
C GLY A 303 24.29 -6.21 -27.44
N TYR A 304 23.22 -5.85 -28.15
CA TYR A 304 23.07 -4.53 -28.75
C TYR A 304 23.06 -3.40 -27.70
N VAL A 305 22.29 -3.56 -26.61
CA VAL A 305 22.18 -2.56 -25.55
C VAL A 305 23.50 -2.37 -24.80
N PHE A 306 24.24 -3.44 -24.50
CA PHE A 306 25.53 -3.32 -23.81
C PHE A 306 26.60 -2.66 -24.69
N ASP A 307 26.59 -2.92 -26.00
CA ASP A 307 27.54 -2.32 -26.94
C ASP A 307 27.28 -0.83 -27.22
N HIS A 308 26.04 -0.33 -27.05
CA HIS A 308 25.63 1.02 -27.47
C HIS A 308 25.14 1.94 -26.33
N VAL A 309 24.79 1.41 -25.15
CA VAL A 309 24.20 2.19 -24.03
C VAL A 309 25.11 2.22 -22.80
N PHE A 310 25.96 1.21 -22.60
CA PHE A 310 26.80 1.08 -21.40
C PHE A 310 28.31 1.17 -21.66
N THR A 311 28.74 1.25 -22.92
CA THR A 311 30.09 1.67 -23.28
C THR A 311 30.11 3.21 -23.29
N PRO A 312 30.84 3.89 -22.39
CA PRO A 312 31.07 5.32 -22.57
C PRO A 312 31.89 5.45 -23.86
N ASN A 313 31.46 6.31 -24.79
CA ASN A 313 32.16 6.67 -26.02
C ASN A 313 33.68 6.53 -25.85
N SER A 314 34.28 5.44 -26.33
CA SER A 314 35.73 5.29 -26.50
C SER A 314 36.16 6.07 -27.75
N SER A 315 35.73 7.33 -27.80
CA SER A 315 35.92 8.25 -28.91
C SER A 315 36.09 9.65 -28.36
N ASN A 316 37.23 9.88 -27.72
CA ASN A 316 37.95 11.12 -27.98
C ASN A 316 39.42 10.74 -28.26
N PRO A 317 39.96 11.10 -29.43
CA PRO A 317 41.32 10.77 -29.84
C PRO A 317 42.38 11.44 -28.96
#